data_AF-A0A920TRL2-F1
#
_entry.id   AF-A0A920TRL2-F1
#
_cell.length_a   1.000
_cell.length_b   1.000
_cell.length_c   1.000
_cell.angle_alpha   90.00
_cell.angle_beta   90.00
_cell.angle_gamma   90.00
#
_symmetry.space_group_name_H-M   'P 1'
#
loop_
_entity.id
_entity.type
_entity.pdbx_description
1 polymer ?
#
loop_
_entity_poly.entity_id
_entity_poly.type
_entity_poly.pdbx_seq_one_letter_code
_entity_poly.pdbx_strand_id
1 'polypeptide(L)'
;MNPLFKSVIVTVLVLSSATVLLVGGRRIIEQERMAQEVERLREGLYRARTTAERCQRSIVAGETELVELKARLDSLRARVDSFEALDERGVPQDRYETYLGTFNMYNDTASTWEERERQLQVADSSCRSVILEHNALSDSLQVLFSELGVD
;
A
#
# COMPACT_ATOMS: atom_id res chain seq x y z
N MET A 1 -39.53 -39.08 52.74
CA MET A 1 -38.63 -38.26 51.89
C MET A 1 -38.94 -36.79 52.18
N ASN A 2 -38.06 -36.09 52.90
CA ASN A 2 -38.37 -34.76 53.47
C ASN A 2 -38.57 -33.70 52.38
N PRO A 3 -39.56 -32.80 52.52
CA PRO A 3 -39.85 -31.74 51.54
C PRO A 3 -38.65 -30.79 51.33
N LEU A 4 -37.80 -30.65 52.35
CA LEU A 4 -36.54 -29.90 52.28
C LEU A 4 -35.53 -30.51 51.30
N PHE A 5 -35.44 -31.83 51.19
CA PHE A 5 -34.50 -32.51 50.28
C PHE A 5 -34.90 -32.32 48.81
N LYS A 6 -36.21 -32.30 48.49
CA LYS A 6 -36.69 -32.02 47.14
C LYS A 6 -36.40 -30.58 46.70
N SER A 7 -36.54 -29.62 47.61
CA SER A 7 -36.31 -28.20 47.31
C SER A 7 -34.82 -27.93 47.01
N VAL A 8 -33.90 -28.50 47.79
CA VAL A 8 -32.45 -28.33 47.58
C VAL A 8 -32.01 -28.90 46.22
N ILE A 9 -32.47 -30.09 45.84
CA ILE A 9 -32.10 -30.73 44.57
C ILE A 9 -32.57 -29.90 43.37
N VAL A 10 -33.80 -29.37 43.41
CA VAL A 10 -34.34 -28.54 42.32
C VAL A 10 -33.55 -27.22 42.18
N THR A 11 -33.14 -26.62 43.29
CA THR A 11 -32.42 -25.34 43.26
C THR A 11 -31.00 -25.52 42.70
N VAL A 12 -30.31 -26.61 43.09
CA VAL A 12 -28.97 -26.95 42.57
C VAL A 12 -29.01 -27.27 41.07
N LEU A 13 -30.02 -28.01 40.60
CA LEU A 13 -30.17 -28.34 39.18
C LEU A 13 -30.41 -27.09 38.32
N VAL A 14 -31.23 -26.14 38.77
CA VAL A 14 -31.49 -24.88 38.06
C VAL A 14 -30.25 -23.98 38.03
N LEU A 15 -29.50 -23.90 39.14
CA LEU A 15 -28.26 -23.12 39.19
C LEU A 15 -27.15 -23.69 38.29
N SER A 16 -27.04 -25.02 38.20
CA SER A 16 -26.05 -25.69 37.33
C SER A 16 -26.38 -25.54 35.84
N SER A 17 -27.66 -25.56 35.47
CA SER A 17 -28.08 -25.37 34.07
C SER A 17 -27.99 -23.91 33.64
N ALA A 18 -28.28 -22.96 34.52
CA ALA A 18 -28.07 -21.53 34.27
C ALA A 18 -26.59 -21.17 34.06
N THR A 19 -25.68 -21.80 34.82
CA THR A 19 -24.23 -21.58 34.66
C THR A 19 -23.68 -22.21 33.39
N VAL A 20 -24.12 -23.40 33.00
CA VAL A 20 -23.74 -24.01 31.70
C VAL A 20 -24.25 -23.19 30.51
N LEU A 21 -25.47 -22.66 30.57
CA LEU A 21 -26.01 -21.78 29.52
C LEU A 21 -25.29 -20.43 29.45
N LEU A 22 -24.95 -19.83 30.59
CA LEU A 22 -24.18 -18.57 30.64
C LEU A 22 -22.74 -18.76 30.14
N VAL A 23 -22.07 -19.84 30.53
CA VAL A 23 -20.69 -20.12 30.10
C VAL A 23 -20.65 -20.60 28.64
N GLY A 24 -21.60 -21.45 28.23
CA GLY A 24 -21.73 -21.92 26.85
C GLY A 24 -22.11 -20.81 25.88
N GLY A 25 -23.04 -19.94 26.27
CA GLY A 25 -23.43 -18.77 25.47
C GLY A 25 -22.29 -17.77 25.29
N ARG A 26 -21.49 -17.51 26.34
CA ARG A 26 -20.30 -16.63 26.23
C ARG A 26 -19.25 -17.20 25.28
N ARG A 27 -18.97 -18.50 25.34
CA ARG A 27 -18.01 -19.14 24.44
C ARG A 27 -18.42 -19.09 22.97
N ILE A 28 -19.71 -19.26 22.67
CA ILE A 28 -20.20 -19.17 21.29
C ILE A 28 -20.05 -17.74 20.75
N ILE A 29 -20.42 -16.73 21.56
CA ILE A 29 -20.29 -15.31 21.17
C ILE A 29 -18.81 -14.93 20.97
N GLU A 30 -17.91 -15.40 21.84
CA GLU A 30 -16.47 -15.17 21.70
C GLU A 30 -15.91 -15.84 20.45
N GLN A 31 -16.32 -17.07 20.13
CA GLN A 31 -15.91 -17.77 18.90
C GLN A 31 -16.39 -17.06 17.64
N GLU A 32 -17.65 -16.62 17.60
CA GLU A 32 -18.19 -15.87 16.45
C GLU A 32 -17.45 -14.55 16.24
N ARG A 33 -17.16 -13.83 17.34
CA ARG A 33 -16.39 -12.58 17.28
C ARG A 33 -14.98 -12.81 16.74
N MET A 34 -14.28 -13.84 17.21
CA MET A 34 -12.95 -14.19 16.72
C MET A 34 -12.97 -14.59 15.25
N ALA A 35 -13.96 -15.37 14.81
CA ALA A 35 -14.13 -15.74 13.42
C ALA A 35 -14.35 -14.51 12.51
N GLN A 36 -15.18 -13.56 12.96
CA GLN A 36 -15.39 -12.29 12.26
C GLN A 36 -14.10 -11.46 12.20
N GLU A 37 -13.32 -11.44 13.26
CA GLU A 37 -12.06 -10.70 13.32
C GLU A 37 -10.99 -11.30 12.39
N VAL A 38 -10.85 -12.63 12.38
CA VAL A 38 -9.99 -13.35 11.42
C VAL A 38 -10.38 -13.03 9.98
N GLU A 39 -11.67 -13.09 9.67
CA GLU A 39 -12.15 -12.83 8.31
C GLU A 39 -11.88 -11.37 7.91
N ARG A 40 -12.14 -10.42 8.79
CA ARG A 40 -11.82 -9.01 8.57
C ARG A 40 -10.33 -8.77 8.30
N LEU A 41 -9.45 -9.41 9.08
CA LEU A 41 -8.00 -9.31 8.89
C LEU A 41 -7.54 -9.95 7.57
N ARG A 42 -8.10 -11.11 7.21
CA ARG A 42 -7.83 -11.79 5.93
C ARG A 42 -8.27 -10.96 4.73
N GLU A 43 -9.49 -10.42 4.78
CA GLU A 43 -9.97 -9.50 3.74
C GLU A 43 -9.07 -8.26 3.63
N GLY A 44 -8.66 -7.70 4.77
CA GLY A 44 -7.70 -6.59 4.81
C GLY A 44 -6.39 -6.93 4.12
N LEU A 45 -5.77 -8.07 4.47
CA LEU A 45 -4.53 -8.56 3.87
C LEU A 45 -4.66 -8.74 2.36
N TYR A 46 -5.76 -9.36 1.91
CA TYR A 46 -6.02 -9.54 0.48
C TYR A 46 -6.12 -8.21 -0.27
N ARG A 47 -6.82 -7.22 0.31
CA ARG A 47 -6.96 -5.87 -0.26
C ARG A 47 -5.61 -5.15 -0.30
N ALA A 48 -4.85 -5.19 0.79
CA ALA A 48 -3.55 -4.55 0.91
C ALA A 48 -2.56 -5.16 -0.09
N ARG A 49 -2.50 -6.49 -0.19
CA ARG A 49 -1.69 -7.20 -1.19
C ARG A 49 -2.04 -6.80 -2.61
N THR A 50 -3.32 -6.85 -2.97
CA THR A 50 -3.77 -6.49 -4.33
C THR A 50 -3.40 -5.03 -4.65
N THR A 51 -3.50 -4.15 -3.65
CA THR A 51 -3.11 -2.74 -3.80
C THR A 51 -1.61 -2.59 -3.97
N ALA A 52 -0.80 -3.31 -3.19
CA ALA A 52 0.66 -3.34 -3.33
C ALA A 52 1.10 -3.84 -4.72
N GLU A 53 0.46 -4.88 -5.25
CA GLU A 53 0.73 -5.40 -6.61
C GLU A 53 0.37 -4.39 -7.71
N ARG A 54 -0.71 -3.62 -7.54
CA ARG A 54 -1.04 -2.49 -8.46
C ARG A 54 -0.01 -1.38 -8.34
N CYS A 55 0.37 -1.04 -7.12
CA CYS A 55 1.40 -0.06 -6.82
C CYS A 55 2.72 -0.40 -7.52
N GLN A 56 3.23 -1.61 -7.34
CA GLN A 56 4.45 -2.08 -7.99
C GLN A 56 4.39 -1.92 -9.51
N ARG A 57 3.28 -2.33 -10.15
CA ARG A 57 3.11 -2.17 -11.60
C ARG A 57 3.10 -0.71 -12.02
N SER A 58 2.44 0.15 -11.24
CA SER A 58 2.39 1.59 -11.52
C SER A 58 3.76 2.26 -11.40
N ILE A 59 4.55 1.89 -10.37
CA ILE A 59 5.91 2.42 -10.18
C ILE A 59 6.80 2.00 -11.36
N VAL A 60 6.83 0.71 -11.70
CA VAL A 60 7.65 0.21 -12.83
C VAL A 60 7.27 0.88 -14.15
N ALA A 61 5.97 1.08 -14.40
CA ALA A 61 5.52 1.81 -15.59
C ALA A 61 6.01 3.27 -15.58
N GLY A 62 5.87 3.98 -14.46
CA GLY A 62 6.35 5.36 -14.32
C GLY A 62 7.87 5.49 -14.44
N GLU A 63 8.64 4.56 -13.87
CA GLU A 63 10.09 4.49 -14.02
C GLU A 63 10.49 4.30 -15.49
N THR A 64 9.82 3.39 -16.20
CA THR A 64 10.07 3.13 -17.63
C THR A 64 9.82 4.40 -18.45
N GLU A 65 8.71 5.09 -18.23
CA GLU A 65 8.40 6.35 -18.91
C GLU A 65 9.42 7.46 -18.60
N LEU A 66 9.91 7.54 -17.35
CA LEU A 66 10.95 8.51 -16.98
C LEU A 66 12.29 8.22 -17.64
N VAL A 67 12.65 6.94 -17.80
CA VAL A 67 13.87 6.54 -18.52
C VAL A 67 13.80 6.94 -19.99
N GLU A 68 12.66 6.69 -20.65
CA GLU A 68 12.45 7.09 -22.05
C GLU A 68 12.51 8.62 -22.20
N LEU A 69 11.85 9.36 -21.31
CA LEU A 69 11.86 10.82 -21.33
C LEU A 69 13.26 11.37 -21.04
N LYS A 70 14.02 10.74 -20.14
CA LYS A 70 15.41 11.09 -19.87
C LYS A 70 16.30 10.88 -21.09
N ALA A 71 16.15 9.79 -21.83
CA ALA A 71 16.90 9.55 -23.06
C ALA A 71 16.63 10.65 -24.11
N ARG A 72 15.38 11.11 -24.22
CA ARG A 72 15.01 12.24 -25.09
C ARG A 72 15.64 13.55 -24.61
N LEU A 73 15.62 13.81 -23.30
CA LEU A 73 16.24 14.98 -22.70
C LEU A 73 17.75 15.01 -22.96
N ASP A 74 18.44 13.90 -22.76
CA ASP A 74 19.88 13.77 -22.97
C ASP A 74 20.23 13.97 -24.46
N SER A 75 19.39 13.48 -25.39
CA SER A 75 19.54 13.74 -26.82
C SER A 75 19.38 15.23 -27.18
N LEU A 76 18.37 15.90 -26.61
CA LEU A 76 18.15 17.33 -26.83
C LEU A 76 19.31 18.17 -26.25
N ARG A 77 19.79 17.80 -25.06
CA ARG A 77 20.95 18.42 -24.44
C ARG A 77 22.19 18.32 -25.33
N ALA A 78 22.51 17.12 -25.83
CA ALA A 78 23.64 16.94 -26.73
C ALA A 78 23.53 17.80 -28.00
N ARG A 79 22.31 18.02 -28.50
CA ARG A 79 22.08 18.91 -29.65
C ARG A 79 22.28 20.39 -29.29
N VAL A 80 21.79 20.83 -28.13
CA VAL A 80 22.05 22.19 -27.60
C VAL A 80 23.56 22.42 -27.47
N ASP A 81 24.25 21.51 -26.78
CA ASP A 81 25.71 21.55 -26.59
C ASP A 81 26.44 21.61 -27.94
N SER A 82 25.96 20.89 -28.96
CA SER A 82 26.56 20.91 -30.30
C SER A 82 26.43 22.25 -31.02
N PHE A 83 25.36 23.01 -30.77
CA PHE A 83 25.23 24.38 -31.32
C PHE A 83 26.14 25.36 -30.59
N GLU A 84 26.21 25.25 -29.27
CA GLU A 84 27.03 26.11 -28.42
C GLU A 84 28.54 25.89 -28.63
N ALA A 85 28.94 24.69 -29.06
CA ALA A 85 30.32 24.36 -29.38
C ALA A 85 30.82 24.89 -30.74
N LEU A 86 29.95 25.46 -31.60
CA LEU A 86 30.33 25.91 -32.95
C LEU A 86 31.24 27.15 -32.95
N ASP A 87 31.03 28.09 -32.04
CA ASP A 87 31.82 29.31 -31.88
C ASP A 87 31.77 29.75 -30.41
N GLU A 88 32.92 30.03 -29.81
CA GLU A 88 33.05 30.44 -28.40
C GLU A 88 32.31 31.74 -28.07
N ARG A 89 32.00 32.57 -29.07
CA ARG A 89 31.26 33.82 -28.91
C ARG A 89 29.74 33.62 -28.91
N GLY A 90 29.28 32.39 -29.13
CA GLY A 90 27.87 32.00 -29.14
C GLY A 90 27.40 31.39 -30.45
N VAL A 91 26.12 31.00 -30.50
CA VAL A 91 25.54 30.29 -31.65
C VAL A 91 25.46 31.21 -32.89
N PRO A 92 25.95 30.78 -34.07
CA PRO A 92 25.87 31.54 -35.31
C PRO A 92 24.44 31.96 -35.69
N GLN A 93 24.29 33.17 -36.25
CA GLN A 93 22.97 33.78 -36.51
C GLN A 93 22.11 32.94 -37.48
N ASP A 94 22.71 32.28 -38.46
CA ASP A 94 22.04 31.40 -39.42
C ASP A 94 21.53 30.10 -38.80
N ARG A 95 22.03 29.73 -37.61
CA ARG A 95 21.61 28.54 -36.85
C ARG A 95 20.73 28.87 -35.64
N TYR A 96 20.66 30.14 -35.25
CA TYR A 96 20.07 30.59 -33.98
C TYR A 96 18.60 30.17 -33.80
N GLU A 97 17.78 30.28 -34.84
CA GLU A 97 16.37 29.84 -34.78
C GLU A 97 16.23 28.33 -34.51
N THR A 98 17.08 27.50 -35.13
CA THR A 98 17.06 26.06 -34.91
C THR A 98 17.56 25.70 -33.50
N TYR A 99 18.58 26.43 -33.03
CA TYR A 99 19.06 26.33 -31.66
C TYR A 99 17.94 26.68 -30.67
N LEU A 100 17.28 27.82 -30.81
CA LEU A 100 16.19 28.23 -29.91
C LEU A 100 15.05 27.22 -29.89
N GLY A 101 14.65 26.68 -31.04
CA GLY A 101 13.66 25.60 -31.10
C GLY A 101 14.08 24.37 -30.31
N THR A 102 15.35 23.94 -30.44
CA THR A 102 15.89 22.79 -29.72
C THR A 102 16.02 23.07 -28.22
N PHE A 103 16.46 24.27 -27.85
CA PHE A 103 16.62 24.72 -26.47
C PHE A 103 15.27 24.81 -25.75
N ASN A 104 14.24 25.36 -26.40
CA ASN A 104 12.89 25.40 -25.86
C ASN A 104 12.33 23.98 -25.68
N MET A 105 12.49 23.10 -26.67
CA MET A 105 12.10 21.70 -26.53
C MET A 105 12.84 21.00 -25.38
N TYR A 106 14.13 21.29 -25.20
CA TYR A 106 14.92 20.78 -24.07
C TYR A 106 14.31 21.23 -22.75
N ASN A 107 14.05 22.53 -22.57
CA ASN A 107 13.48 23.09 -21.34
C ASN A 107 12.08 22.53 -21.03
N ASP A 108 11.21 22.45 -22.04
CA ASP A 108 9.87 21.88 -21.88
C ASP A 108 9.93 20.40 -21.47
N THR A 109 10.85 19.65 -22.08
CA THR A 109 11.08 18.23 -21.76
C THR A 109 11.66 18.08 -20.35
N ALA A 110 12.60 18.95 -19.96
CA ALA A 110 13.20 18.96 -18.62
C ALA A 110 12.14 19.21 -17.55
N SER A 111 11.30 20.23 -17.73
CA SER A 111 10.21 20.54 -16.82
C SER A 111 9.21 19.39 -16.70
N THR A 112 8.86 18.75 -17.83
CA THR A 112 7.99 17.58 -17.83
C THR A 112 8.61 16.40 -17.09
N TRP A 113 9.93 16.19 -17.25
CA TRP A 113 10.66 15.12 -16.57
C TRP A 113 10.67 15.34 -15.06
N GLU A 114 10.98 16.55 -14.60
CA GLU A 114 10.99 16.91 -13.17
C GLU A 114 9.62 16.75 -12.51
N GLU A 115 8.53 17.15 -13.19
CA GLU A 115 7.18 16.96 -12.67
C GLU A 115 6.83 15.47 -12.55
N ARG A 116 7.15 14.66 -13.57
CA ARG A 116 6.90 13.21 -13.53
C ARG A 116 7.74 12.51 -12.45
N GLU A 117 8.97 12.95 -12.24
CA GLU A 117 9.84 12.42 -11.19
C GLU A 117 9.27 12.70 -9.79
N ARG A 118 8.82 13.94 -9.55
CA ARG A 118 8.10 14.28 -8.31
C ARG A 118 6.82 13.45 -8.12
N GLN A 119 6.01 13.28 -9.16
CA GLN A 119 4.80 12.46 -9.09
C GLN A 119 5.11 11.00 -8.76
N LEU A 120 6.17 10.44 -9.36
CA LEU A 120 6.60 9.07 -9.08
C LEU A 120 7.08 8.91 -7.64
N GLN A 121 7.83 9.88 -7.10
CA GLN A 121 8.25 9.86 -5.69
C GLN A 121 7.04 9.88 -4.73
N VAL A 122 6.04 10.71 -5.03
CA VAL A 122 4.79 10.76 -4.24
C VAL A 122 4.05 9.42 -4.33
N ALA A 123 3.98 8.82 -5.52
CA ALA A 123 3.38 7.50 -5.71
C ALA A 123 4.15 6.42 -4.93
N ASP A 124 5.49 6.40 -4.99
CA ASP A 124 6.32 5.44 -4.24
C ASP A 124 6.08 5.56 -2.74
N SER A 125 6.06 6.77 -2.20
CA SER A 125 5.78 7.02 -0.78
C SER A 125 4.39 6.52 -0.36
N SER A 126 3.40 6.69 -1.23
CA SER A 126 2.03 6.17 -1.01
C SER A 126 1.99 4.65 -1.09
N CYS A 127 2.77 4.04 -1.98
CA CYS A 127 2.86 2.59 -2.09
C CYS A 127 3.57 1.96 -0.89
N ARG A 128 4.54 2.65 -0.28
CA ARG A 128 5.17 2.22 0.97
C ARG A 128 4.18 2.15 2.13
N SER A 129 3.23 3.08 2.22
CA SER A 129 2.23 3.06 3.29
C SER A 129 1.33 1.82 3.21
N VAL A 130 0.99 1.37 1.99
CA VAL A 130 0.23 0.12 1.76
C VAL A 130 0.99 -1.11 2.24
N ILE A 131 2.32 -1.15 2.04
CA ILE A 131 3.16 -2.25 2.54
C ILE A 131 3.18 -2.26 4.07
N LEU A 132 3.28 -1.08 4.70
CA LEU A 132 3.22 -0.96 6.16
C LEU A 132 1.86 -1.41 6.71
N GLU A 133 0.76 -1.05 6.05
CA GLU A 133 -0.59 -1.51 6.41
C GLU A 133 -0.71 -3.03 6.28
N HIS A 134 -0.22 -3.61 5.18
CA HIS A 134 -0.19 -5.07 5.01
C HIS A 134 0.55 -5.76 6.16
N ASN A 135 1.71 -5.24 6.54
CA ASN A 135 2.51 -5.81 7.63
C ASN A 135 1.77 -5.71 8.98
N ALA A 136 1.18 -4.55 9.29
CA ALA A 136 0.40 -4.38 10.51
C ALA A 136 -0.81 -5.33 10.58
N LEU A 137 -1.48 -5.60 9.46
CA LEU A 137 -2.57 -6.57 9.38
C LEU A 137 -2.06 -8.01 9.57
N SER A 138 -0.90 -8.34 9.00
CA SER A 138 -0.24 -9.63 9.17
C SER A 138 0.12 -9.88 10.63
N ASP A 139 0.73 -8.89 11.27
CA ASP A 139 1.12 -8.96 12.68
C ASP A 139 -0.12 -9.12 13.58
N SER A 140 -1.19 -8.38 13.29
CA SER A 140 -2.47 -8.51 14.01
C SER A 140 -3.06 -9.93 13.89
N LEU A 141 -2.96 -10.54 12.72
CA LEU A 141 -3.43 -11.91 12.50
C LEU A 141 -2.55 -12.94 13.23
N GLN A 142 -1.23 -12.75 13.25
CA GLN A 142 -0.31 -13.61 14.00
C GLN A 142 -0.56 -13.54 15.50
N VAL A 143 -0.77 -12.33 16.05
CA VAL A 143 -1.13 -12.15 17.47
C VAL A 143 -2.42 -12.91 17.78
N LEU A 144 -3.45 -12.76 16.95
CA LEU A 144 -4.73 -13.44 17.18
C LEU A 144 -4.58 -14.97 17.10
N PHE A 145 -3.80 -15.51 16.16
CA PHE A 145 -3.54 -16.96 16.12
C PHE A 145 -2.75 -17.46 17.32
N SER A 146 -1.78 -16.67 17.80
CA SER A 146 -1.03 -16.97 19.03
C SER A 146 -1.94 -17.02 20.25
N GLU A 147 -2.89 -16.07 20.37
CA GLU A 147 -3.90 -16.06 21.45
C GLU A 147 -4.84 -17.28 21.40
N LEU A 148 -5.08 -17.83 20.20
CA LEU A 148 -5.88 -19.02 19.99
C LEU A 148 -5.08 -20.33 20.16
N GLY A 149 -3.77 -20.25 20.39
CA GLY A 149 -2.88 -21.42 20.50
C GLY A 149 -2.70 -22.18 19.18
N VAL A 150 -2.82 -21.47 18.06
CA VAL A 150 -2.59 -21.98 16.71
C VAL A 150 -1.28 -21.38 16.21
N ASP A 151 -0.17 -22.09 16.39
CA ASP A 151 1.15 -21.75 15.82
C ASP A 151 1.28 -22.25 14.37
#